data_AF-A0A7S2ETA0-F1
#
_entry.id   AF-A0A7S2ETA0-F1
#
_cell.length_a   1.000
_cell.length_b   1.000
_cell.length_c   1.000
_cell.angle_alpha   90.00
_cell.angle_beta   90.00
_cell.angle_gamma   90.00
#
_symmetry.space_group_name_H-M   'P 1'
#
loop_
_entity.id
_entity.type
_entity.pdbx_description
1 polymer ?
#
loop_
_entity_poly.entity_id
_entity_poly.type
_entity_poly.pdbx_seq_one_letter_code
_entity_poly.pdbx_strand_id
1 'polypeptide(L)'
;RALVLPYVMRLIDSREYGKAVDIMRRQKVDLNLLVDMDPSGFLKGGGAEALVDKVINIDYLNLFLSNLVDGDITQFKYRVPPWLRGGCPRDDPDSKGGQNFDFATKVNRVCGKMREVMIAAQGEGETSSGRTVSEGHFLLPILSTFAKESPPQLEKALGLIRDNALAKHRSGSSSKKSPLLGDRAQSSIQYLAFLADYELLFNTALGMYDFDLAKAVARNSQMDPKVYLPLLKRLRSLPENEAGYEVDLRLKRYESALRHLVRSGPPGANEAAGSAEDHGGAGDQDSGEGDDTTAAESSSDAHFNKCLAFISEHGLHRLGLELFEGHPPHCRRRILVSLGEKLLKERKGDTALAIFLSADPSDVDGAKRAARMCGDWRTYFACAVENSRGE
;
A
#
# COMPACT_ATOMS: atom_id res chain seq x y z
N ARG A 1 -14.19 -34.75 -23.46
CA ARG A 1 -13.02 -33.94 -23.00
C ARG A 1 -11.67 -34.62 -23.23
N ALA A 2 -11.58 -35.96 -23.22
CA ALA A 2 -10.32 -36.69 -23.36
C ALA A 2 -9.49 -36.39 -24.63
N LEU A 3 -10.12 -36.04 -25.77
CA LEU A 3 -9.41 -35.63 -26.99
C LEU A 3 -9.12 -34.13 -27.06
N VAL A 4 -9.97 -33.31 -26.44
CA VAL A 4 -9.86 -31.85 -26.46
C VAL A 4 -8.66 -31.39 -25.63
N LEU A 5 -8.46 -31.99 -24.45
CA LEU A 5 -7.41 -31.58 -23.53
C LEU A 5 -6.01 -31.79 -24.14
N PRO A 6 -5.63 -32.97 -24.69
CA PRO A 6 -4.35 -33.13 -25.36
C PRO A 6 -4.16 -32.22 -26.57
N TYR A 7 -5.24 -31.96 -27.33
CA TYR A 7 -5.18 -31.03 -28.45
C TYR A 7 -4.88 -29.59 -28.01
N VAL A 8 -5.55 -29.12 -26.94
CA VAL A 8 -5.28 -27.80 -26.33
C VAL A 8 -3.85 -27.75 -25.78
N MET A 9 -3.40 -28.80 -25.10
CA MET A 9 -2.05 -28.84 -24.57
C MET A 9 -1.00 -28.76 -25.70
N ARG A 10 -1.23 -29.42 -26.83
CA ARG A 10 -0.36 -29.29 -28.02
C ARG A 10 -0.34 -27.86 -28.59
N LEU A 11 -1.48 -27.18 -28.60
CA LEU A 11 -1.57 -25.78 -29.06
C LEU A 11 -0.81 -24.82 -28.13
N ILE A 12 -0.83 -25.07 -26.82
CA ILE A 12 -0.08 -24.28 -25.83
C ILE A 12 1.42 -24.49 -26.03
N ASP A 13 1.86 -25.74 -26.23
CA ASP A 13 3.26 -26.09 -26.50
C ASP A 13 3.77 -25.42 -27.79
N SER A 14 2.94 -25.38 -28.84
CA SER A 14 3.23 -24.65 -30.09
C SER A 14 3.03 -23.13 -30.00
N ARG A 15 2.73 -22.57 -28.81
CA ARG A 15 2.47 -21.15 -28.55
C ARG A 15 1.31 -20.53 -29.35
N GLU A 16 0.37 -21.35 -29.82
CA GLU A 16 -0.85 -20.89 -30.49
C GLU A 16 -1.95 -20.52 -29.48
N TYR A 17 -1.65 -19.54 -28.62
CA TYR A 17 -2.51 -19.15 -27.50
C TYR A 17 -3.92 -18.70 -27.92
N GLY A 18 -4.07 -18.02 -29.06
CA GLY A 18 -5.37 -17.55 -29.54
C GLY A 18 -6.37 -18.69 -29.75
N LYS A 19 -5.98 -19.73 -30.48
CA LYS A 19 -6.83 -20.91 -30.71
C LYS A 19 -7.06 -21.70 -29.42
N ALA A 20 -6.01 -21.83 -28.59
CA ALA A 20 -6.12 -22.52 -27.31
C ALA A 20 -7.18 -21.87 -26.41
N VAL A 21 -7.11 -20.55 -26.20
CA VAL A 21 -8.05 -19.78 -25.37
C VAL A 21 -9.48 -19.91 -25.88
N ASP A 22 -9.70 -19.85 -27.20
CA ASP A 22 -11.03 -19.99 -27.78
C ASP A 22 -11.66 -21.36 -27.50
N ILE A 23 -10.87 -22.44 -27.66
CA ILE A 23 -11.34 -23.80 -27.37
C ILE A 23 -11.59 -23.97 -25.87
N MET A 24 -10.67 -23.47 -25.03
CA MET A 24 -10.77 -23.56 -23.57
C MET A 24 -12.02 -22.85 -23.06
N ARG A 25 -12.34 -21.65 -23.57
CA ARG A 25 -13.56 -20.92 -23.24
C ARG A 25 -14.81 -21.70 -23.62
N ARG A 26 -14.90 -22.19 -24.87
CA ARG A 26 -16.07 -22.93 -25.37
C ARG A 26 -16.31 -24.23 -24.58
N GLN A 27 -15.24 -24.91 -24.18
CA GLN A 27 -15.30 -26.21 -23.51
C GLN A 27 -15.26 -26.10 -21.97
N LYS A 28 -15.21 -24.86 -21.44
CA LYS A 28 -15.08 -24.54 -20.01
C LYS A 28 -13.92 -25.30 -19.35
N VAL A 29 -12.75 -25.24 -20.00
CA VAL A 29 -11.48 -25.74 -19.47
C VAL A 29 -10.82 -24.61 -18.69
N ASP A 30 -10.15 -24.96 -17.58
CA ASP A 30 -9.47 -23.99 -16.72
C ASP A 30 -8.32 -23.28 -17.45
N LEU A 31 -8.34 -21.94 -17.45
CA LEU A 31 -7.37 -21.13 -18.18
C LEU A 31 -5.99 -21.09 -17.52
N ASN A 32 -5.87 -21.47 -16.25
CA ASN A 32 -4.56 -21.60 -15.58
C ASN A 32 -3.64 -22.61 -16.30
N LEU A 33 -4.21 -23.57 -17.05
CA LEU A 33 -3.43 -24.52 -17.84
C LEU A 33 -2.49 -23.85 -18.85
N LEU A 34 -2.82 -22.63 -19.31
CA LEU A 34 -1.95 -21.84 -20.20
C LEU A 34 -0.60 -21.51 -19.57
N VAL A 35 -0.55 -21.39 -18.24
CA VAL A 35 0.66 -21.07 -17.48
C VAL A 35 1.24 -22.33 -16.86
N ASP A 36 0.41 -23.18 -16.26
CA ASP A 36 0.88 -24.28 -15.41
C ASP A 36 1.60 -25.41 -16.17
N MET A 37 1.41 -25.50 -17.49
CA MET A 37 2.15 -26.48 -18.31
C MET A 37 3.65 -26.19 -18.37
N ASP A 38 4.02 -24.93 -18.56
CA ASP A 38 5.41 -24.45 -18.57
C ASP A 38 5.47 -23.02 -18.00
N PRO A 39 5.45 -22.86 -16.67
CA PRO A 39 5.43 -21.55 -16.03
C PRO A 39 6.66 -20.70 -16.40
N SER A 40 7.81 -21.34 -16.56
CA SER A 40 9.06 -20.67 -16.86
C SER A 40 9.15 -20.24 -18.32
N GLY A 41 8.67 -21.07 -19.26
CA GLY A 41 8.50 -20.67 -20.66
C GLY A 41 7.48 -19.55 -20.82
N PHE A 42 6.42 -19.55 -20.01
CA PHE A 42 5.43 -18.46 -20.02
C PHE A 42 6.03 -17.12 -19.56
N LEU A 43 6.78 -17.12 -18.45
CA LEU A 43 7.32 -15.91 -17.84
C LEU A 43 8.60 -15.37 -18.50
N LYS A 44 9.53 -16.25 -18.88
CA LYS A 44 10.84 -15.88 -19.44
C LYS A 44 10.95 -16.15 -20.93
N GLY A 45 10.24 -17.17 -21.42
CA GLY A 45 10.37 -17.67 -22.78
C GLY A 45 9.57 -16.93 -23.84
N GLY A 46 8.94 -15.78 -23.52
CA GLY A 46 8.12 -15.03 -24.47
C GLY A 46 6.66 -15.48 -24.57
N GLY A 47 6.18 -16.29 -23.61
CA GLY A 47 4.81 -16.82 -23.65
C GLY A 47 3.75 -15.77 -23.34
N ALA A 48 4.02 -14.87 -22.40
CA ALA A 48 3.13 -13.75 -22.08
C ALA A 48 2.97 -12.79 -23.27
N GLU A 49 4.06 -12.47 -23.96
CA GLU A 49 4.11 -11.66 -25.17
C GLU A 49 3.28 -12.29 -26.29
N ALA A 50 3.44 -13.59 -26.51
CA ALA A 50 2.65 -14.33 -27.49
C ALA A 50 1.16 -14.41 -27.11
N LEU A 51 0.82 -14.50 -25.82
CA LEU A 51 -0.57 -14.49 -25.36
C LEU A 51 -1.23 -13.14 -25.65
N VAL A 52 -0.57 -12.03 -25.28
CA VAL A 52 -1.07 -10.66 -25.51
C VAL A 52 -1.19 -10.36 -27.00
N ASP A 53 -0.25 -10.85 -27.82
CA ASP A 53 -0.31 -10.71 -29.27
C ASP A 53 -1.50 -11.47 -29.89
N LYS A 54 -1.60 -12.78 -29.60
CA LYS A 54 -2.56 -13.67 -30.27
C LYS A 54 -3.99 -13.50 -29.78
N VAL A 55 -4.21 -13.02 -28.56
CA VAL A 55 -5.55 -12.84 -27.99
C VAL A 55 -6.05 -11.43 -28.29
N ILE A 56 -6.84 -11.31 -29.36
CA ILE A 56 -7.39 -10.02 -29.83
C ILE A 56 -8.43 -9.45 -28.87
N ASN A 57 -9.22 -10.30 -28.22
CA ASN A 57 -10.33 -9.87 -27.38
C ASN A 57 -9.89 -9.62 -25.93
N ILE A 58 -10.04 -8.37 -25.48
CA ILE A 58 -9.74 -7.91 -24.12
C ILE A 58 -10.50 -8.72 -23.06
N ASP A 59 -11.76 -9.08 -23.32
CA ASP A 59 -12.57 -9.83 -22.37
C ASP A 59 -11.99 -11.21 -22.08
N TYR A 60 -11.27 -11.81 -23.04
CA TYR A 60 -10.61 -13.09 -22.83
C TYR A 60 -9.35 -12.95 -21.98
N LEU A 61 -8.63 -11.83 -22.10
CA LEU A 61 -7.53 -11.48 -21.21
C LEU A 61 -8.02 -11.21 -19.79
N ASN A 62 -9.11 -10.43 -19.63
CA ASN A 62 -9.75 -10.19 -18.35
C ASN A 62 -10.26 -11.49 -17.70
N LEU A 63 -10.85 -12.38 -18.49
CA LEU A 63 -11.29 -13.70 -18.02
C LEU A 63 -10.11 -14.58 -17.60
N PHE A 64 -9.01 -14.54 -18.34
CA PHE A 64 -7.78 -15.26 -17.96
C PHE A 64 -7.24 -14.74 -16.63
N LEU A 65 -7.02 -13.44 -16.52
CA LEU A 65 -6.46 -12.80 -15.32
C LEU A 65 -7.37 -12.99 -14.10
N SER A 66 -8.69 -12.90 -14.27
CA SER A 66 -9.63 -13.01 -13.15
C SER A 66 -9.73 -14.43 -12.58
N ASN A 67 -9.41 -15.46 -13.38
CA ASN A 67 -9.44 -16.87 -12.99
C ASN A 67 -8.08 -17.42 -12.52
N LEU A 68 -7.03 -16.59 -12.45
CA LEU A 68 -5.72 -17.05 -11.96
C LEU A 68 -5.80 -17.49 -10.48
N VAL A 69 -5.17 -18.63 -10.17
CA VAL A 69 -5.13 -19.21 -8.82
C VAL A 69 -3.70 -19.63 -8.49
N ASP A 70 -3.24 -19.36 -7.27
CA ASP A 70 -1.95 -19.90 -6.78
C ASP A 70 -2.07 -21.41 -6.57
N GLY A 71 -1.38 -22.18 -7.42
CA GLY A 71 -1.47 -23.64 -7.46
C GLY A 71 -1.23 -24.21 -8.85
N ASP A 72 -0.78 -25.46 -8.90
CA ASP A 72 -0.48 -26.17 -10.15
C ASP A 72 -1.64 -27.09 -10.54
N ILE A 73 -2.47 -26.65 -11.50
CA ILE A 73 -3.63 -27.43 -11.97
C ILE A 73 -3.21 -28.74 -12.67
N THR A 74 -1.97 -28.83 -13.16
CA THR A 74 -1.49 -30.03 -13.84
C THR A 74 -1.29 -31.22 -12.90
N GLN A 75 -1.13 -30.97 -11.60
CA GLN A 75 -0.96 -32.01 -10.59
C GLN A 75 -2.29 -32.62 -10.16
N PHE A 76 -3.33 -31.80 -9.99
CA PHE A 76 -4.57 -32.25 -9.35
C PHE A 76 -5.81 -32.33 -10.26
N LYS A 77 -5.83 -31.66 -11.42
CA LYS A 77 -7.02 -31.61 -12.30
C LYS A 77 -6.76 -32.07 -13.72
N TYR A 78 -5.65 -31.64 -14.34
CA TYR A 78 -5.32 -31.94 -15.73
C TYR A 78 -3.94 -32.55 -15.86
N ARG A 79 -3.84 -33.86 -15.65
CA ARG A 79 -2.56 -34.58 -15.77
C ARG A 79 -2.05 -34.50 -17.21
N VAL A 80 -0.85 -33.95 -17.38
CA VAL A 80 -0.21 -33.81 -18.69
C VAL A 80 0.32 -35.17 -19.16
N PRO A 81 0.00 -35.61 -20.38
CA PRO A 81 0.49 -36.88 -20.92
C PRO A 81 2.02 -36.90 -21.10
N PRO A 82 2.70 -38.03 -20.83
CA PRO A 82 4.17 -38.13 -20.93
C PRO A 82 4.73 -37.87 -22.32
N TRP A 83 3.99 -38.23 -23.38
CA TRP A 83 4.41 -38.03 -24.77
C TRP A 83 4.47 -36.55 -25.18
N LEU A 84 3.73 -35.68 -24.49
CA LEU A 84 3.78 -34.23 -24.74
C LEU A 84 5.03 -33.60 -24.09
N ARG A 85 5.52 -34.18 -22.99
CA ARG A 85 6.68 -33.67 -22.25
C ARG A 85 8.02 -34.26 -22.72
N GLY A 86 8.05 -34.89 -23.90
CA GLY A 86 9.27 -35.48 -24.45
C GLY A 86 9.66 -36.83 -23.83
N GLY A 87 8.70 -37.68 -23.44
CA GLY A 87 8.95 -39.11 -23.21
C GLY A 87 9.70 -39.51 -21.93
N CYS A 88 10.15 -38.57 -21.09
CA CYS A 88 10.77 -38.91 -19.81
C CYS A 88 9.70 -39.26 -18.74
N PRO A 89 9.64 -40.51 -18.23
CA PRO A 89 8.77 -40.87 -17.13
C PRO A 89 9.28 -40.19 -15.85
N ARG A 90 8.37 -39.51 -15.13
CA ARG A 90 8.67 -38.93 -13.81
C ARG A 90 8.30 -39.96 -12.74
N ASP A 91 8.95 -41.12 -12.78
CA ASP A 91 8.76 -42.23 -11.82
C ASP A 91 9.92 -42.35 -10.82
N ASP A 92 10.79 -41.34 -10.72
CA ASP A 92 11.76 -41.21 -9.62
C ASP A 92 11.30 -40.14 -8.61
N PRO A 93 10.99 -40.51 -7.36
CA PRO A 93 10.57 -39.57 -6.31
C PRO A 93 11.69 -38.59 -5.89
N ASP A 94 12.94 -38.81 -6.33
CA ASP A 94 14.12 -38.04 -5.90
C ASP A 94 14.73 -37.14 -6.99
N SER A 95 14.16 -37.09 -8.19
CA SER A 95 14.62 -36.19 -9.26
C SER A 95 14.07 -34.76 -9.10
N LYS A 96 14.65 -34.02 -8.14
CA LYS A 96 14.51 -32.56 -7.93
C LYS A 96 15.16 -31.71 -9.05
N GLY A 97 14.86 -32.02 -10.32
CA GLY A 97 15.42 -31.33 -11.50
C GLY A 97 14.39 -30.54 -12.33
N GLY A 98 13.09 -30.67 -12.06
CA GLY A 98 12.07 -29.83 -12.69
C GLY A 98 12.03 -28.50 -11.96
N GLN A 99 12.24 -27.39 -12.69
CA GLN A 99 12.36 -26.03 -12.15
C GLN A 99 11.50 -25.82 -10.90
N ASN A 100 12.15 -25.46 -9.79
CA ASN A 100 11.53 -25.24 -8.49
C ASN A 100 10.70 -23.94 -8.56
N PHE A 101 9.59 -23.98 -9.29
CA PHE A 101 8.69 -22.86 -9.46
C PHE A 101 7.80 -22.78 -8.23
N ASP A 102 7.92 -21.67 -7.51
CA ASP A 102 7.05 -21.39 -6.38
C ASP A 102 5.66 -21.00 -6.89
N PHE A 103 4.73 -21.95 -6.84
CA PHE A 103 3.34 -21.76 -7.23
C PHE A 103 2.56 -20.88 -6.25
N ALA A 104 3.08 -20.61 -5.04
CA ALA A 104 2.43 -19.72 -4.07
C ALA A 104 2.51 -18.24 -4.48
N THR A 105 3.49 -17.87 -5.31
CA THR A 105 3.64 -16.51 -5.85
C THR A 105 3.30 -16.43 -7.33
N LYS A 106 2.63 -17.46 -7.89
CA LYS A 106 2.33 -17.56 -9.32
C LYS A 106 1.51 -16.38 -9.81
N VAL A 107 0.40 -16.08 -9.12
CA VAL A 107 -0.52 -15.02 -9.51
C VAL A 107 0.24 -13.69 -9.61
N ASN A 108 1.01 -13.34 -8.58
CA ASN A 108 1.79 -12.10 -8.57
C ASN A 108 2.81 -12.03 -9.71
N ARG A 109 3.52 -13.14 -9.98
CA ARG A 109 4.52 -13.19 -11.08
C ARG A 109 3.87 -13.05 -12.45
N VAL A 110 2.76 -13.76 -12.68
CA VAL A 110 2.01 -13.71 -13.94
C VAL A 110 1.38 -12.34 -14.15
N CYS A 111 0.72 -11.77 -13.13
CA CYS A 111 0.14 -10.43 -13.17
C CYS A 111 1.21 -9.37 -13.46
N GLY A 112 2.37 -9.44 -12.79
CA GLY A 112 3.49 -8.53 -13.04
C GLY A 112 4.02 -8.63 -14.47
N LYS A 113 4.27 -9.84 -14.97
CA LYS A 113 4.78 -10.03 -16.34
C LYS A 113 3.77 -9.61 -17.41
N MET A 114 2.50 -10.00 -17.25
CA MET A 114 1.43 -9.58 -18.17
C MET A 114 1.28 -8.05 -18.21
N ARG A 115 1.38 -7.39 -17.05
CA ARG A 115 1.34 -5.93 -16.95
C ARG A 115 2.52 -5.28 -17.68
N GLU A 116 3.74 -5.76 -17.46
CA GLU A 116 4.94 -5.27 -18.14
C GLU A 116 4.76 -5.32 -19.66
N VAL A 117 4.34 -6.46 -20.19
CA VAL A 117 4.10 -6.66 -21.63
C VAL A 117 3.03 -5.72 -22.17
N MET A 118 1.91 -5.57 -21.46
CA MET A 118 0.81 -4.69 -21.90
C MET A 118 1.18 -3.20 -21.85
N ILE A 119 1.94 -2.77 -20.85
CA ILE A 119 2.42 -1.38 -20.75
C ILE A 119 3.45 -1.09 -21.86
N ALA A 120 4.40 -2.01 -22.09
CA ALA A 120 5.37 -1.88 -23.17
C ALA A 120 4.67 -1.77 -24.55
N ALA A 121 3.71 -2.65 -24.82
CA ALA A 121 2.93 -2.61 -26.05
C ALA A 121 2.09 -1.32 -26.23
N GLN A 122 1.71 -0.65 -25.13
CA GLN A 122 1.07 0.66 -25.20
C GLN A 122 2.06 1.80 -25.46
N GLY A 123 3.27 1.73 -24.89
CA GLY A 123 4.31 2.73 -25.09
C GLY A 123 4.90 2.72 -26.49
N GLU A 124 5.09 1.52 -27.05
CA GLU A 124 5.63 1.34 -28.41
C GLU A 124 4.56 1.54 -29.50
N GLY A 125 3.27 1.53 -29.13
CA GLY A 125 2.14 1.63 -30.07
C GLY A 125 1.92 0.38 -30.91
N GLU A 126 2.77 -0.64 -30.75
CA GLU A 126 2.72 -1.93 -31.42
C GLU A 126 2.95 -3.07 -30.43
N THR A 127 2.36 -4.24 -30.70
CA THR A 127 2.71 -5.48 -29.98
C THR A 127 3.96 -6.12 -30.59
N SER A 128 4.51 -7.15 -29.95
CA SER A 128 5.69 -7.89 -30.43
C SER A 128 5.58 -8.48 -31.85
N SER A 129 4.39 -8.49 -32.45
CA SER A 129 4.13 -8.93 -33.83
C SER A 129 3.94 -7.80 -34.84
N GLY A 130 4.05 -6.52 -34.42
CA GLY A 130 3.79 -5.34 -35.25
C GLY A 130 2.31 -4.94 -35.34
N ARG A 131 1.43 -5.49 -34.48
CA ARG A 131 0.02 -5.08 -34.44
C ARG A 131 -0.13 -3.74 -33.74
N THR A 132 -0.73 -2.76 -34.41
CA THR A 132 -1.03 -1.44 -33.85
C THR A 132 -2.02 -1.53 -32.68
N VAL A 133 -1.68 -0.87 -31.58
CA VAL A 133 -2.48 -0.84 -30.35
C VAL A 133 -3.03 0.56 -30.16
N SER A 134 -4.36 0.69 -30.08
CA SER A 134 -4.98 1.97 -29.76
C SER A 134 -4.68 2.39 -28.32
N GLU A 135 -4.51 3.69 -28.09
CA GLU A 135 -4.33 4.26 -26.75
C GLU A 135 -5.44 3.80 -25.79
N GLY A 136 -5.02 3.24 -24.64
CA GLY A 136 -5.92 2.75 -23.60
C GLY A 136 -6.59 1.39 -23.90
N HIS A 137 -6.21 0.68 -24.96
CA HIS A 137 -6.78 -0.65 -25.27
C HIS A 137 -6.60 -1.66 -24.11
N PHE A 138 -5.41 -1.69 -23.49
CA PHE A 138 -5.09 -2.61 -22.39
C PHE A 138 -5.42 -2.08 -20.99
N LEU A 139 -6.14 -0.96 -20.87
CA LEU A 139 -6.42 -0.36 -19.55
C LEU A 139 -7.14 -1.35 -18.60
N LEU A 140 -8.23 -1.99 -19.04
CA LEU A 140 -9.01 -2.91 -18.20
C LEU A 140 -8.22 -4.18 -17.79
N PRO A 141 -7.50 -4.86 -18.70
CA PRO A 141 -6.59 -5.95 -18.32
C PRO A 141 -5.52 -5.53 -17.32
N ILE A 142 -4.92 -4.35 -17.51
CA ILE A 142 -3.92 -3.82 -16.58
C ILE A 142 -4.55 -3.62 -15.19
N LEU A 143 -5.75 -3.03 -15.10
CA LEU A 143 -6.48 -2.91 -13.82
C LEU A 143 -6.74 -4.27 -13.18
N SER A 144 -7.07 -5.28 -13.98
CA SER A 144 -7.28 -6.65 -13.50
C SER A 144 -6.04 -7.23 -12.84
N THR A 145 -4.85 -6.95 -13.39
CA THR A 145 -3.61 -7.41 -12.77
C THR A 145 -3.39 -6.79 -11.40
N PHE A 146 -3.68 -5.49 -11.20
CA PHE A 146 -3.48 -4.83 -9.90
C PHE A 146 -4.48 -5.32 -8.85
N ALA A 147 -5.72 -5.58 -9.27
CA ALA A 147 -6.76 -6.08 -8.38
C ALA A 147 -6.55 -7.55 -7.96
N LYS A 148 -5.90 -8.36 -8.80
CA LYS A 148 -5.67 -9.80 -8.53
C LYS A 148 -4.38 -10.13 -7.79
N GLU A 149 -3.45 -9.19 -7.68
CA GLU A 149 -2.28 -9.38 -6.84
C GLU A 149 -2.65 -9.57 -5.35
N SER A 150 -1.77 -10.28 -4.64
CA SER A 150 -1.87 -10.47 -3.20
C SER A 150 -0.60 -9.90 -2.53
N PRO A 151 -0.70 -8.80 -1.77
CA PRO A 151 -1.88 -7.96 -1.51
C PRO A 151 -2.31 -7.13 -2.75
N PRO A 152 -3.59 -6.73 -2.85
CA PRO A 152 -4.11 -6.00 -4.00
C PRO A 152 -3.57 -4.57 -4.05
N GLN A 153 -3.10 -4.14 -5.21
CA GLN A 153 -2.46 -2.84 -5.44
C GLN A 153 -3.46 -1.78 -5.94
N LEU A 154 -4.51 -1.51 -5.15
CA LEU A 154 -5.62 -0.64 -5.54
C LEU A 154 -5.21 0.84 -5.71
N GLU A 155 -4.24 1.32 -4.92
CA GLU A 155 -3.74 2.70 -5.01
C GLU A 155 -3.14 2.99 -6.40
N LYS A 156 -2.34 2.06 -6.93
CA LYS A 156 -1.76 2.17 -8.28
C LYS A 156 -2.83 2.07 -9.36
N ALA A 157 -3.79 1.16 -9.21
CA ALA A 157 -4.90 0.99 -10.16
C ALA A 157 -5.74 2.28 -10.28
N LEU A 158 -6.11 2.87 -9.13
CA LEU A 158 -6.83 4.13 -9.06
C LEU A 158 -6.01 5.31 -9.61
N GLY A 159 -4.71 5.36 -9.32
CA GLY A 159 -3.78 6.32 -9.90
C GLY A 159 -3.74 6.26 -11.43
N LEU A 160 -3.66 5.06 -12.00
CA LEU A 160 -3.70 4.89 -13.46
C LEU A 160 -5.00 5.37 -14.10
N ILE A 161 -6.15 5.15 -13.46
CA ILE A 161 -7.44 5.67 -13.94
C ILE A 161 -7.41 7.20 -13.95
N ARG A 162 -6.90 7.81 -12.87
CA ARG A 162 -6.77 9.27 -12.76
C ARG A 162 -5.86 9.83 -13.85
N ASP A 163 -4.68 9.25 -14.02
CA ASP A 163 -3.69 9.76 -14.96
C ASP A 163 -4.18 9.65 -16.42
N ASN A 164 -4.86 8.54 -16.77
CA ASN A 164 -5.52 8.38 -18.07
C ASN A 164 -6.66 9.39 -18.28
N ALA A 165 -7.44 9.68 -17.24
CA ALA A 165 -8.51 10.67 -17.31
C ALA A 165 -7.96 12.09 -17.52
N LEU A 166 -6.86 12.43 -16.84
CA LEU A 166 -6.18 13.72 -16.97
C LEU A 166 -5.51 13.88 -18.34
N ALA A 167 -4.83 12.84 -18.86
CA ALA A 167 -4.18 12.86 -20.16
C ALA A 167 -5.19 13.18 -21.29
N LYS A 168 -6.37 12.55 -21.25
CA LYS A 168 -7.44 12.83 -22.23
C LYS A 168 -8.01 14.24 -22.13
N HIS A 169 -8.20 14.74 -20.91
CA HIS A 169 -8.71 16.09 -20.71
C HIS A 169 -7.76 17.17 -21.26
N ARG A 170 -6.44 16.88 -21.31
CA ARG A 170 -5.45 17.75 -21.95
C ARG A 170 -5.46 17.65 -23.48
N SER A 171 -5.80 16.50 -24.04
CA SER A 171 -5.72 16.21 -25.48
C SER A 171 -7.04 16.49 -26.25
N GLY A 172 -8.20 16.53 -25.59
CA GLY A 172 -9.45 16.82 -26.30
C GLY A 172 -10.63 17.21 -25.41
N SER A 173 -11.28 18.32 -25.80
CA SER A 173 -12.58 18.83 -25.34
C SER A 173 -12.60 19.60 -24.01
N SER A 174 -12.95 20.88 -24.11
CA SER A 174 -13.30 21.83 -23.04
C SER A 174 -14.61 21.47 -22.31
N SER A 175 -14.77 20.21 -21.92
CA SER A 175 -15.94 19.79 -21.16
C SER A 175 -15.86 20.37 -19.74
N LYS A 176 -16.91 21.09 -19.30
CA LYS A 176 -17.04 21.60 -17.91
C LYS A 176 -17.05 20.51 -16.82
N LYS A 177 -17.09 19.23 -17.18
CA LYS A 177 -17.16 18.11 -16.23
C LYS A 177 -15.75 17.74 -15.76
N SER A 178 -15.60 17.44 -14.47
CA SER A 178 -14.33 16.95 -13.92
C SER A 178 -13.83 15.74 -14.72
N PRO A 179 -12.52 15.64 -15.00
CA PRO A 179 -11.94 14.60 -15.86
C PRO A 179 -12.29 13.18 -15.40
N LEU A 180 -12.39 12.98 -14.08
CA LEU A 180 -12.74 11.72 -13.44
C LEU A 180 -14.22 11.31 -13.63
N LEU A 181 -15.10 12.24 -14.02
CA LEU A 181 -16.52 11.99 -14.28
C LEU A 181 -16.81 11.65 -15.74
N GLY A 182 -15.79 11.58 -16.60
CA GLY A 182 -15.93 11.13 -17.98
C GLY A 182 -16.29 9.66 -18.08
N ASP A 183 -17.03 9.28 -19.12
CA ASP A 183 -17.61 7.94 -19.27
C ASP A 183 -16.56 6.82 -19.18
N ARG A 184 -15.38 6.99 -19.80
CA ARG A 184 -14.30 6.00 -19.75
C ARG A 184 -13.72 5.80 -18.34
N ALA A 185 -13.50 6.88 -17.60
CA ALA A 185 -12.99 6.80 -16.22
C ALA A 185 -14.03 6.10 -15.33
N GLN A 186 -15.30 6.42 -15.52
CA GLN A 186 -16.41 5.85 -14.76
C GLN A 186 -16.62 4.36 -15.07
N SER A 187 -16.55 3.96 -16.34
CA SER A 187 -16.55 2.53 -16.72
C SER A 187 -15.33 1.78 -16.17
N SER A 188 -14.15 2.42 -16.11
CA SER A 188 -12.95 1.82 -15.54
C SER A 188 -13.07 1.63 -14.02
N ILE A 189 -13.64 2.62 -13.32
CA ILE A 189 -13.95 2.53 -11.88
C ILE A 189 -14.98 1.42 -11.63
N GLN A 190 -16.05 1.36 -12.43
CA GLN A 190 -17.06 0.31 -12.31
C GLN A 190 -16.48 -1.09 -12.54
N TYR A 191 -15.59 -1.22 -13.53
CA TYR A 191 -14.89 -2.47 -13.79
C TYR A 191 -13.96 -2.86 -12.62
N LEU A 192 -13.18 -1.91 -12.11
CA LEU A 192 -12.33 -2.15 -10.94
C LEU A 192 -13.17 -2.52 -9.70
N ALA A 193 -14.33 -1.88 -9.52
CA ALA A 193 -15.26 -2.16 -8.44
C ALA A 193 -15.96 -3.52 -8.53
N PHE A 194 -16.07 -4.08 -9.75
CA PHE A 194 -16.49 -5.46 -9.93
C PHE A 194 -15.42 -6.45 -9.44
N LEU A 195 -14.13 -6.09 -9.51
CA LEU A 195 -13.03 -6.94 -9.08
C LEU A 195 -12.66 -6.77 -7.61
N ALA A 196 -12.80 -5.56 -7.07
CA ALA A 196 -12.50 -5.19 -5.71
C ALA A 196 -13.68 -4.39 -5.13
N ASP A 197 -14.09 -4.69 -3.90
CA ASP A 197 -15.27 -4.08 -3.28
C ASP A 197 -15.27 -2.53 -3.31
N TYR A 198 -16.44 -1.94 -3.48
CA TYR A 198 -16.64 -0.48 -3.54
C TYR A 198 -16.18 0.23 -2.27
N GLU A 199 -16.45 -0.35 -1.09
CA GLU A 199 -16.03 0.24 0.18
C GLU A 199 -14.51 0.33 0.28
N LEU A 200 -13.82 -0.74 -0.12
CA LEU A 200 -12.37 -0.79 -0.13
C LEU A 200 -11.78 0.23 -1.12
N LEU A 201 -12.36 0.37 -2.32
CA LEU A 201 -11.94 1.37 -3.29
C LEU A 201 -12.17 2.80 -2.79
N PHE A 202 -13.30 3.07 -2.13
CA PHE A 202 -13.59 4.38 -1.57
C PHE A 202 -12.59 4.75 -0.45
N ASN A 203 -12.34 3.82 0.47
CA ASN A 203 -11.35 3.98 1.54
C ASN A 203 -9.93 4.16 0.99
N THR A 204 -9.58 3.43 -0.07
CA THR A 204 -8.29 3.58 -0.75
C THR A 204 -8.17 4.96 -1.40
N ALA A 205 -9.20 5.42 -2.11
CA ALA A 205 -9.22 6.75 -2.72
C ALA A 205 -9.14 7.88 -1.68
N LEU A 206 -9.81 7.73 -0.53
CA LEU A 206 -9.65 8.64 0.61
C LEU A 206 -8.21 8.64 1.12
N GLY A 207 -7.59 7.47 1.29
CA GLY A 207 -6.20 7.34 1.74
C GLY A 207 -5.16 7.86 0.75
N MET A 208 -5.53 8.08 -0.51
CA MET A 208 -4.72 8.80 -1.51
C MET A 208 -4.87 10.33 -1.41
N TYR A 209 -5.71 10.83 -0.49
CA TYR A 209 -6.09 12.23 -0.31
C TYR A 209 -6.69 12.89 -1.56
N ASP A 210 -7.12 12.10 -2.54
CA ASP A 210 -7.79 12.57 -3.75
C ASP A 210 -9.30 12.50 -3.57
N PHE A 211 -9.88 13.59 -3.05
CA PHE A 211 -11.31 13.68 -2.77
C PHE A 211 -12.18 13.73 -4.03
N ASP A 212 -11.64 14.07 -5.20
CA ASP A 212 -12.38 14.00 -6.46
C ASP A 212 -12.47 12.55 -6.96
N LEU A 213 -11.40 11.77 -6.78
CA LEU A 213 -11.41 10.34 -7.04
C LEU A 213 -12.31 9.58 -6.08
N ALA A 214 -12.27 9.90 -4.78
CA ALA A 214 -13.18 9.32 -3.79
C ALA A 214 -14.65 9.63 -4.14
N LYS A 215 -14.95 10.86 -4.61
CA LYS A 215 -16.29 11.21 -5.11
C LYS A 215 -16.68 10.41 -6.35
N ALA A 216 -15.76 10.21 -7.28
CA ALA A 216 -15.99 9.45 -8.50
C ALA A 216 -16.29 7.97 -8.22
N VAL A 217 -15.59 7.36 -7.25
CA VAL A 217 -15.85 5.99 -6.78
C VAL A 217 -17.20 5.91 -6.07
N ALA A 218 -17.46 6.83 -5.13
CA ALA A 218 -18.71 6.85 -4.36
C ALA A 218 -19.95 6.98 -5.25
N ARG A 219 -19.88 7.74 -6.36
CA ARG A 219 -20.99 7.87 -7.31
C ARG A 219 -21.43 6.54 -7.94
N ASN A 220 -20.47 5.66 -8.20
CA ASN A 220 -20.73 4.35 -8.80
C ASN A 220 -21.08 3.30 -7.75
N SER A 221 -20.85 3.60 -6.48
CA SER A 221 -21.21 2.75 -5.35
C SER A 221 -22.67 2.96 -4.93
N GLN A 222 -23.21 2.02 -4.17
CA GLN A 222 -24.53 2.15 -3.54
C GLN A 222 -24.49 3.01 -2.26
N MET A 223 -23.41 3.77 -2.00
CA MET A 223 -23.30 4.63 -0.83
C MET A 223 -24.29 5.81 -0.90
N ASP A 224 -24.86 6.18 0.24
CA ASP A 224 -25.80 7.30 0.32
C ASP A 224 -25.08 8.65 0.06
N PRO A 225 -25.50 9.43 -0.97
CA PRO A 225 -25.00 10.78 -1.22
C PRO A 225 -25.06 11.72 -0.03
N LYS A 226 -26.03 11.53 0.86
CA LYS A 226 -26.17 12.33 2.09
C LYS A 226 -25.07 12.05 3.11
N VAL A 227 -24.38 10.91 2.99
CA VAL A 227 -23.28 10.54 3.90
C VAL A 227 -21.94 10.98 3.32
N TYR A 228 -21.62 10.60 2.08
CA TYR A 228 -20.29 10.86 1.54
C TYR A 228 -20.09 12.31 1.06
N LEU A 229 -21.12 13.01 0.58
CA LEU A 229 -20.95 14.39 0.11
C LEU A 229 -20.62 15.38 1.23
N PRO A 230 -21.31 15.38 2.39
CA PRO A 230 -20.93 16.26 3.51
C PRO A 230 -19.54 15.94 4.06
N LEU A 231 -19.19 14.64 4.12
CA LEU A 231 -17.85 14.22 4.53
C LEU A 231 -16.77 14.82 3.62
N LEU A 232 -16.89 14.64 2.30
CA LEU A 232 -15.92 15.18 1.35
C LEU A 232 -15.87 16.71 1.37
N LYS A 233 -17.01 17.38 1.61
CA LYS A 233 -17.06 18.84 1.74
C LYS A 233 -16.31 19.31 2.98
N ARG A 234 -16.48 18.62 4.12
CA ARG A 234 -15.75 18.91 5.37
C ARG A 234 -14.25 18.70 5.19
N LEU A 235 -13.84 17.55 4.63
CA LEU A 235 -12.41 17.25 4.42
C LEU A 235 -11.72 18.28 3.53
N ARG A 236 -12.42 18.82 2.51
CA ARG A 236 -11.90 19.91 1.67
C ARG A 236 -11.80 21.26 2.35
N SER A 237 -12.57 21.50 3.41
CA SER A 237 -12.51 22.76 4.15
C SER A 237 -11.38 22.81 5.18
N LEU A 238 -10.80 21.65 5.52
CA LEU A 238 -9.71 21.55 6.46
C LEU A 238 -8.35 21.80 5.77
N PRO A 239 -7.35 22.31 6.51
CA PRO A 239 -5.95 22.30 6.07
C PRO A 239 -5.46 20.90 5.71
N GLU A 240 -4.45 20.80 4.83
CA GLU A 240 -3.97 19.51 4.29
C GLU A 240 -3.57 18.50 5.38
N ASN A 241 -2.81 18.91 6.39
CA ASN A 241 -2.39 18.05 7.48
C ASN A 241 -3.57 17.63 8.40
N GLU A 242 -4.52 18.53 8.65
CA GLU A 242 -5.70 18.20 9.46
C GLU A 242 -6.67 17.26 8.72
N ALA A 243 -6.85 17.49 7.41
CA ALA A 243 -7.62 16.61 6.55
C ALA A 243 -6.97 15.22 6.48
N GLY A 244 -5.65 15.17 6.33
CA GLY A 244 -4.86 13.93 6.33
C GLY A 244 -5.00 13.16 7.64
N TYR A 245 -4.91 13.85 8.78
CA TYR A 245 -5.16 13.27 10.10
C TYR A 245 -6.57 12.69 10.23
N GLU A 246 -7.62 13.45 9.86
CA GLU A 246 -9.01 12.97 9.96
C GLU A 246 -9.26 11.76 9.05
N VAL A 247 -8.68 11.75 7.84
CA VAL A 247 -8.77 10.61 6.91
C VAL A 247 -8.07 9.37 7.49
N ASP A 248 -6.82 9.50 7.92
CA ASP A 248 -6.04 8.35 8.40
C ASP A 248 -6.59 7.79 9.71
N LEU A 249 -7.12 8.65 10.58
CA LEU A 249 -7.84 8.21 11.78
C LEU A 249 -9.04 7.33 11.43
N ARG A 250 -9.83 7.75 10.42
CA ARG A 250 -10.99 6.97 9.93
C ARG A 250 -10.57 5.64 9.31
N LEU A 251 -9.45 5.63 8.58
CA LEU A 251 -8.87 4.43 7.97
C LEU A 251 -8.10 3.55 8.97
N LYS A 252 -8.01 3.94 10.24
CA LYS A 252 -7.22 3.28 11.30
C LYS A 252 -5.72 3.18 10.96
N ARG A 253 -5.22 4.09 10.14
CA ARG A 253 -3.79 4.22 9.79
C ARG A 253 -3.12 5.14 10.83
N TYR A 254 -3.04 4.66 12.08
CA TYR A 254 -2.64 5.52 13.22
C TYR A 254 -1.22 6.09 13.08
N GLU A 255 -0.29 5.36 12.46
CA GLU A 255 1.08 5.83 12.22
C GLU A 255 1.13 7.07 11.32
N SER A 256 0.40 7.05 10.20
CA SER A 256 0.36 8.19 9.27
C SER A 256 -0.48 9.33 9.83
N ALA A 257 -1.56 9.02 10.57
CA ALA A 257 -2.31 10.01 11.33
C ALA A 257 -1.40 10.80 12.29
N LEU A 258 -0.53 10.12 13.06
CA LEU A 258 0.40 10.80 13.96
C LEU A 258 1.36 11.73 13.21
N ARG A 259 1.87 11.31 12.05
CA ARG A 259 2.76 12.15 11.22
C ARG A 259 2.06 13.43 10.75
N HIS A 260 0.81 13.32 10.32
CA HIS A 260 -0.01 14.48 9.96
C HIS A 260 -0.31 15.37 11.15
N LEU A 261 -0.61 14.78 12.30
CA LEU A 261 -0.86 15.52 13.53
C LEU A 261 0.37 16.33 13.94
N VAL A 262 1.57 15.74 13.96
CA VAL A 262 2.83 16.47 14.23
C VAL A 262 3.03 17.60 13.24
N ARG A 263 2.81 17.36 11.93
CA ARG A 263 2.97 18.36 10.89
C ARG A 263 1.96 19.51 10.94
N SER A 264 0.79 19.29 11.54
CA SER A 264 -0.23 20.33 11.76
C SER A 264 0.14 21.32 12.88
N GLY A 265 1.23 21.07 13.62
CA GLY A 265 1.70 21.93 14.69
C GLY A 265 2.17 23.31 14.22
N PRO A 266 2.30 24.28 15.16
CA PRO A 266 2.77 25.62 14.83
C PRO A 266 4.20 25.58 14.23
N PRO A 267 4.52 26.52 13.32
CA PRO A 267 5.73 26.47 12.48
C PRO A 267 7.05 26.37 13.26
N GLY A 268 7.11 26.87 14.52
CA GLY A 268 8.31 26.78 15.36
C GLY A 268 8.69 25.39 15.85
N ALA A 269 7.80 24.38 15.76
CA ALA A 269 8.12 23.00 16.15
C ALA A 269 8.70 22.17 14.99
N ASN A 270 8.36 22.52 13.75
CA ASN A 270 8.65 21.70 12.56
C ASN A 270 9.99 22.05 11.87
N GLU A 271 10.58 23.22 12.13
CA GLU A 271 11.87 23.62 11.54
C GLU A 271 13.04 22.73 11.97
N ALA A 272 12.89 21.98 13.07
CA ALA A 272 13.89 21.00 13.49
C ALA A 272 13.81 19.64 12.75
N ALA A 273 12.75 19.40 11.97
CA ALA A 273 12.54 18.14 11.26
C ALA A 273 12.88 18.20 9.76
N GLY A 274 13.30 19.35 9.22
CA GLY A 274 13.49 19.51 7.78
C GLY A 274 14.37 20.66 7.35
N SER A 275 15.63 20.72 7.82
CA SER A 275 16.69 21.57 7.23
C SER A 275 18.07 20.95 7.49
N ALA A 276 18.47 20.00 6.63
CA ALA A 276 19.87 19.64 6.44
C ALA A 276 20.32 20.16 5.07
N GLU A 277 20.20 21.47 4.85
CA GLU A 277 20.91 22.15 3.76
C GLU A 277 21.54 23.42 4.34
N ASP A 278 22.86 23.28 4.53
CA ASP A 278 23.89 24.31 4.49
C ASP A 278 23.43 25.59 3.79
N HIS A 279 23.51 26.75 4.46
CA HIS A 279 23.85 28.05 3.87
C HIS A 279 24.28 29.00 4.99
N GLY A 280 25.58 29.30 5.03
CA GLY A 280 26.14 30.37 5.86
C GLY A 280 25.66 31.75 5.42
N GLY A 281 25.42 32.62 6.39
CA GLY A 281 25.09 34.02 6.17
C GLY A 281 25.11 34.80 7.47
N ALA A 282 26.21 35.51 7.70
CA ALA A 282 26.35 36.48 8.78
C ALA A 282 25.41 37.69 8.56
N GLY A 283 24.83 38.20 9.65
CA GLY A 283 24.08 39.46 9.66
C GLY A 283 23.78 39.90 11.09
N ASP A 284 24.52 40.91 11.55
CA ASP A 284 24.29 41.71 12.77
C ASP A 284 22.99 42.55 12.68
N GLN A 285 22.44 42.85 13.87
CA GLN A 285 21.57 43.98 14.31
C GLN A 285 20.30 43.47 15.03
N ASP A 286 20.22 43.56 16.36
CA ASP A 286 19.98 44.73 17.24
C ASP A 286 18.49 44.84 17.66
N SER A 287 18.37 45.06 18.97
CA SER A 287 17.27 45.19 19.93
C SER A 287 15.82 45.47 19.48
N GLY A 288 14.90 44.78 20.17
CA GLY A 288 13.48 45.10 20.28
C GLY A 288 12.77 44.18 21.28
N GLU A 289 12.84 44.50 22.57
CA GLU A 289 12.05 43.84 23.62
C GLU A 289 10.54 44.04 23.39
N GLY A 290 9.79 42.95 23.26
CA GLY A 290 8.34 42.93 23.13
C GLY A 290 7.79 41.55 23.51
N ASP A 291 6.93 41.54 24.52
CA ASP A 291 6.39 40.41 25.29
C ASP A 291 5.38 39.54 24.49
N ASP A 292 5.87 38.75 23.52
CA ASP A 292 5.03 37.87 22.66
C ASP A 292 5.38 36.35 22.79
N THR A 293 6.38 35.99 23.59
CA THR A 293 6.91 34.61 23.69
C THR A 293 6.04 33.65 24.51
N THR A 294 5.28 34.14 25.49
CA THR A 294 4.52 33.28 26.42
C THR A 294 3.27 32.63 25.78
N ALA A 295 2.67 33.27 24.78
CA ALA A 295 1.49 32.74 24.08
C ALA A 295 1.86 31.60 23.11
N ALA A 296 3.01 31.69 22.44
CA ALA A 296 3.48 30.69 21.48
C ALA A 296 3.89 29.37 22.15
N GLU A 297 4.56 29.44 23.31
CA GLU A 297 4.95 28.26 24.10
C GLU A 297 3.73 27.49 24.61
N SER A 298 2.71 28.19 25.11
CA SER A 298 1.48 27.54 25.61
C SER A 298 0.67 26.82 24.52
N SER A 299 0.70 27.34 23.28
CA SER A 299 0.03 26.73 22.12
C SER A 299 0.79 25.50 21.59
N SER A 300 2.13 25.58 21.57
CA SER A 300 3.01 24.47 21.19
C SER A 300 2.86 23.28 22.16
N ASP A 301 2.85 23.57 23.48
CA ASP A 301 2.63 22.56 24.52
C ASP A 301 1.25 21.93 24.44
N ALA A 302 0.21 22.72 24.13
CA ALA A 302 -1.15 22.21 23.95
C ALA A 302 -1.24 21.25 22.74
N HIS A 303 -0.53 21.53 21.66
CA HIS A 303 -0.46 20.65 20.49
C HIS A 303 0.34 19.37 20.79
N PHE A 304 1.49 19.50 21.44
CA PHE A 304 2.27 18.36 21.89
C PHE A 304 1.47 17.45 22.83
N ASN A 305 0.70 18.01 23.76
CA ASN A 305 -0.18 17.25 24.65
C ASN A 305 -1.20 16.40 23.87
N LYS A 306 -1.76 16.94 22.78
CA LYS A 306 -2.65 16.17 21.89
C LYS A 306 -1.91 15.02 21.22
N CYS A 307 -0.68 15.26 20.73
CA CYS A 307 0.16 14.23 20.13
C CYS A 307 0.51 13.13 21.14
N LEU A 308 0.90 13.51 22.37
CA LEU A 308 1.23 12.58 23.44
C LEU A 308 0.03 11.71 23.85
N ALA A 309 -1.16 12.32 23.97
CA ALA A 309 -2.40 11.58 24.24
C ALA A 309 -2.66 10.53 23.15
N PHE A 310 -2.55 10.93 21.88
CA PHE A 310 -2.74 10.04 20.74
C PHE A 310 -1.71 8.89 20.70
N ILE A 311 -0.44 9.19 20.97
CA ILE A 311 0.63 8.18 21.08
C ILE A 311 0.31 7.18 22.19
N SER A 312 -0.15 7.66 23.34
CA SER A 312 -0.47 6.82 24.50
C SER A 312 -1.66 5.90 24.24
N GLU A 313 -2.69 6.39 23.54
CA GLU A 313 -3.91 5.65 23.20
C GLU A 313 -3.65 4.55 22.19
N HIS A 314 -2.89 4.84 21.12
CA HIS A 314 -2.63 3.90 20.03
C HIS A 314 -1.31 3.12 20.18
N GLY A 315 -0.51 3.42 21.20
CA GLY A 315 0.73 2.71 21.47
C GLY A 315 1.87 3.00 20.50
N LEU A 316 1.89 4.20 19.91
CA LEU A 316 2.83 4.60 18.85
C LEU A 316 4.14 5.18 19.41
N HIS A 317 4.56 4.77 20.61
CA HIS A 317 5.68 5.38 21.33
C HIS A 317 7.01 5.33 20.57
N ARG A 318 7.26 4.26 19.79
CA ARG A 318 8.47 4.17 18.95
C ARG A 318 8.50 5.25 17.88
N LEU A 319 7.41 5.35 17.10
CA LEU A 319 7.25 6.37 16.08
C LEU A 319 7.26 7.78 16.68
N GLY A 320 6.66 7.96 17.86
CA GLY A 320 6.73 9.21 18.61
C GLY A 320 8.18 9.63 18.91
N LEU A 321 9.01 8.72 19.40
CA LEU A 321 10.42 9.03 19.69
C LEU A 321 11.22 9.41 18.43
N GLU A 322 10.93 8.77 17.29
CA GLU A 322 11.53 9.11 15.99
C GLU A 322 11.08 10.50 15.50
N LEU A 323 9.78 10.81 15.58
CA LEU A 323 9.24 12.08 15.10
C LEU A 323 9.67 13.29 15.95
N PHE A 324 9.89 13.07 17.25
CA PHE A 324 10.27 14.12 18.20
C PHE A 324 11.77 14.16 18.51
N GLU A 325 12.63 13.52 17.71
CA GLU A 325 14.09 13.49 17.96
C GLU A 325 14.74 14.88 17.86
N GLY A 326 14.30 15.73 16.93
CA GLY A 326 14.77 17.11 16.78
C GLY A 326 14.05 18.14 17.67
N HIS A 327 13.04 17.72 18.43
CA HIS A 327 12.25 18.62 19.27
C HIS A 327 12.92 18.85 20.64
N PRO A 328 12.52 19.88 21.40
CA PRO A 328 13.11 20.15 22.71
C PRO A 328 13.05 18.91 23.64
N PRO A 329 14.10 18.71 24.47
CA PRO A 329 14.35 17.45 25.17
C PRO A 329 13.23 17.01 26.12
N HIS A 330 12.43 17.97 26.62
CA HIS A 330 11.28 17.68 27.46
C HIS A 330 10.19 16.86 26.73
N CYS A 331 10.03 17.01 25.41
CA CYS A 331 9.08 16.23 24.61
C CYS A 331 9.45 14.74 24.63
N ARG A 332 10.71 14.45 24.31
CA ARG A 332 11.26 13.10 24.32
C ARG A 332 11.12 12.44 25.70
N ARG A 333 11.47 13.18 26.76
CA ARG A 333 11.29 12.72 28.16
C ARG A 333 9.85 12.31 28.44
N ARG A 334 8.87 13.15 28.09
CA ARG A 334 7.45 12.88 28.35
C ARG A 334 6.92 11.66 27.59
N ILE A 335 7.39 11.43 26.37
CA ILE A 335 7.06 10.22 25.60
C ILE A 335 7.68 8.97 26.27
N LEU A 336 8.92 9.04 26.74
CA LEU A 336 9.57 7.95 27.47
C LEU A 336 8.84 7.62 28.79
N VAL A 337 8.43 8.63 29.56
CA VAL A 337 7.64 8.40 30.78
C VAL A 337 6.31 7.73 30.45
N SER A 338 5.58 8.21 29.43
CA SER A 338 4.33 7.57 28.97
C SER A 338 4.54 6.12 28.52
N LEU A 339 5.65 5.83 27.82
CA LEU A 339 6.02 4.48 27.42
C LEU A 339 6.31 3.59 28.64
N GLY A 340 7.07 4.11 29.61
CA GLY A 340 7.36 3.42 30.87
C GLY A 340 6.08 3.07 31.64
N GLU A 341 5.14 4.00 31.75
CA GLU A 341 3.83 3.77 32.38
C GLU A 341 3.01 2.69 31.67
N LYS A 342 3.03 2.69 30.33
CA LYS A 342 2.36 1.64 29.54
C LYS A 342 2.99 0.27 29.81
N LEU A 343 4.33 0.18 29.83
CA LEU A 343 5.03 -1.08 30.11
C LEU A 343 4.81 -1.60 31.53
N LEU A 344 4.64 -0.70 32.50
CA LEU A 344 4.21 -1.07 33.85
C LEU A 344 2.82 -1.73 33.84
N LYS A 345 1.86 -1.18 33.09
CA LYS A 345 0.53 -1.80 32.93
C LYS A 345 0.61 -3.18 32.25
N GLU A 346 1.54 -3.37 31.32
CA GLU A 346 1.82 -4.66 30.67
C GLU A 346 2.66 -5.63 31.54
N ARG A 347 3.00 -5.27 32.78
CA ARG A 347 3.85 -6.04 33.71
C ARG A 347 5.28 -6.30 33.22
N LYS A 348 5.81 -5.48 32.31
CA LYS A 348 7.19 -5.58 31.81
C LYS A 348 8.13 -4.66 32.61
N GLY A 349 8.41 -5.07 33.86
CA GLY A 349 9.14 -4.25 34.85
C GLY A 349 10.55 -3.89 34.44
N ASP A 350 11.32 -4.86 33.94
CA ASP A 350 12.73 -4.67 33.56
C ASP A 350 12.89 -3.62 32.45
N THR A 351 12.06 -3.72 31.40
CA THR A 351 12.07 -2.76 30.29
C THR A 351 11.58 -1.39 30.72
N ALA A 352 10.56 -1.33 31.59
CA ALA A 352 10.05 -0.06 32.10
C ALA A 352 11.11 0.66 32.94
N LEU A 353 11.86 -0.07 33.77
CA LEU A 353 12.95 0.47 34.58
C LEU A 353 14.03 1.10 33.70
N ALA A 354 14.50 0.38 32.68
CA ALA A 354 15.47 0.91 31.72
C ALA A 354 14.98 2.19 31.04
N ILE A 355 13.70 2.25 30.67
CA ILE A 355 13.10 3.41 30.00
C ILE A 355 13.02 4.63 30.93
N PHE A 356 12.58 4.46 32.19
CA PHE A 356 12.54 5.57 33.16
C PHE A 356 13.93 6.12 33.49
N LEU A 357 14.94 5.25 33.56
CA LEU A 357 16.33 5.66 33.78
C LEU A 357 16.95 6.32 32.54
N SER A 358 16.51 5.96 31.33
CA SER A 358 16.99 6.58 30.08
C SER A 358 16.36 7.93 29.75
N ALA A 359 15.37 8.37 30.53
CA ALA A 359 14.77 9.67 30.37
C ALA A 359 15.71 10.76 30.93
N ASP A 360 15.86 11.88 30.24
CA ASP A 360 16.70 12.99 30.71
C ASP A 360 15.84 14.21 31.07
N PRO A 361 15.80 14.65 32.35
CA PRO A 361 16.29 13.98 33.56
C PRO A 361 15.46 12.73 33.93
N SER A 362 16.10 11.78 34.62
CA SER A 362 15.53 10.46 34.95
C SER A 362 14.25 10.55 35.78
N ASP A 363 13.24 9.74 35.44
CA ASP A 363 12.03 9.63 36.25
C ASP A 363 12.24 8.64 37.39
N VAL A 364 12.79 9.16 38.49
CA VAL A 364 13.18 8.41 39.68
C VAL A 364 11.99 7.70 40.32
N ASP A 365 10.81 8.33 40.33
CA ASP A 365 9.61 7.73 40.93
C ASP A 365 8.98 6.65 40.04
N GLY A 366 9.00 6.84 38.72
CA GLY A 366 8.71 5.77 37.75
C GLY A 366 9.65 4.57 37.91
N ALA A 367 10.95 4.84 38.00
CA ALA A 367 11.99 3.82 38.19
C ALA A 367 11.81 3.03 39.49
N LYS A 368 11.51 3.69 40.63
CA LYS A 368 11.20 3.00 41.91
C LYS A 368 10.03 2.03 41.77
N ARG A 369 8.95 2.42 41.07
CA ARG A 369 7.79 1.56 40.85
C ARG A 369 8.14 0.35 39.98
N ALA A 370 8.92 0.56 38.92
CA ALA A 370 9.41 -0.51 38.05
C ALA A 370 10.33 -1.48 38.79
N ALA A 371 11.28 -0.97 39.58
CA ALA A 371 12.24 -1.74 40.36
C ALA A 371 11.55 -2.65 41.41
N ARG A 372 10.51 -2.14 42.08
CA ARG A 372 9.67 -2.98 42.97
C ARG A 372 8.98 -4.13 42.23
N MET A 373 8.57 -3.89 40.98
CA MET A 373 7.84 -4.89 40.19
C MET A 373 8.76 -6.00 39.65
N CYS A 374 10.02 -5.69 39.31
CA CYS A 374 11.01 -6.69 38.90
C CYS A 374 11.80 -7.32 40.06
N GLY A 375 11.72 -6.74 41.27
CA GLY A 375 12.47 -7.22 42.44
C GLY A 375 13.93 -6.79 42.45
N ASP A 376 14.30 -5.78 41.65
CA ASP A 376 15.65 -5.21 41.65
C ASP A 376 15.80 -4.17 42.78
N TRP A 377 16.10 -4.68 43.97
CA TRP A 377 16.28 -3.85 45.16
C TRP A 377 17.50 -2.92 45.08
N ARG A 378 18.51 -3.27 44.27
CA ARG A 378 19.73 -2.46 44.14
C ARG A 378 19.42 -1.13 43.45
N THR A 379 18.74 -1.19 42.31
CA THR A 379 18.32 0.01 41.58
C THR A 379 17.27 0.80 42.36
N TYR A 380 16.37 0.12 43.08
CA TYR A 380 15.40 0.78 43.97
C TYR A 380 16.08 1.65 45.04
N PHE A 381 17.08 1.12 45.77
CA PHE A 381 17.78 1.89 46.80
C PHE A 381 18.67 2.99 46.20
N ALA A 382 19.28 2.77 45.03
CA ALA A 382 20.03 3.80 44.32
C ALA A 382 19.13 5.01 43.98
N CYS A 383 17.96 4.76 43.38
CA CYS A 383 16.96 5.78 43.08
C CYS A 383 16.43 6.49 44.34
N ALA A 384 16.31 5.78 45.47
CA ALA A 384 15.87 6.38 46.73
C ALA A 384 16.89 7.37 47.31
N VAL A 385 18.19 7.08 47.18
CA VAL A 385 19.28 7.95 47.64
C VAL A 385 19.41 9.21 46.77
N GLU A 386 19.27 9.08 45.44
CA GLU A 386 19.29 10.23 44.53
C GLU A 386 18.16 11.22 44.83
N ASN A 387 16.96 10.72 45.14
CA ASN A 387 15.82 11.58 45.49
C ASN A 387 16.06 12.39 46.79
N SER A 388 16.82 11.83 47.75
CA SER A 388 17.14 12.48 49.02
C SER A 388 18.27 13.52 48.94
N ARG A 389 18.96 13.62 47.79
CA ARG A 389 20.04 14.59 47.56
C ARG A 389 19.58 15.82 46.76
N GLY A 390 18.37 15.78 46.20
CA GLY A 390 17.79 16.87 45.41
C GLY A 390 16.75 17.73 46.17
N GLU A 391 16.29 17.27 47.33
CA GLU A 391 15.64 18.10 48.37
C GLU A 391 16.70 18.76 49.26
#